data_AF-A0A0W8CVM8-F1
#
_entry.id   AF-A0A0W8CVM8-F1
#
_cell.length_a   1.000
_cell.length_b   1.000
_cell.length_c   1.000
_cell.angle_alpha   90.00
_cell.angle_beta   90.00
_cell.angle_gamma   90.00
#
_symmetry.space_group_name_H-M   'P 1'
#
loop_
_entity.id
_entity.type
_entity.pdbx_description
1 polymer ?
#
loop_
_entity_poly.entity_id
_entity_poly.type
_entity_poly.pdbx_seq_one_letter_code
_entity_poly.pdbx_strand_id
1 'polypeptide(L)'
;MDQTASHQLLVEANNALVQELKATVERMQDVEVELDDVQLALKEDREEVETYTDDIADCWDRINAIDEFVRDLEAGNVPAMDDVTTIVSNMAEEREEEEAMLTRLGEVRACHEQQIQQMNAKLTTLQEEKLMLQKKSAQIWCVLGRTGVFELAMRRLSERTIKTV
;
A
#
# COMPACT_ATOMS: atom_id res chain seq x y z
N MET A 1 -50.25 29.25 -10.78
CA MET A 1 -49.14 28.86 -11.66
C MET A 1 -47.83 28.54 -10.92
N ASP A 2 -47.65 28.94 -9.65
CA ASP A 2 -46.42 28.69 -8.88
C ASP A 2 -46.20 27.25 -8.36
N GLN A 3 -47.27 26.51 -8.04
CA GLN A 3 -47.12 25.19 -7.40
C GLN A 3 -46.49 24.14 -8.32
N THR A 4 -46.76 24.19 -9.62
CA THR A 4 -46.22 23.24 -10.61
C THR A 4 -44.72 23.46 -10.84
N ALA A 5 -44.28 24.72 -10.90
CA ALA A 5 -42.87 25.08 -11.03
C ALA A 5 -42.07 24.70 -9.76
N SER A 6 -42.65 24.94 -8.57
CA SER A 6 -42.03 24.53 -7.30
C SER A 6 -41.90 23.02 -7.15
N HIS A 7 -42.88 22.25 -7.64
CA HIS A 7 -42.82 20.79 -7.60
C HIS A 7 -41.76 20.24 -8.57
N GLN A 8 -41.66 20.82 -9.77
CA GLN A 8 -40.69 20.39 -10.78
C GLN A 8 -39.25 20.66 -10.34
N LEU A 9 -38.99 21.82 -9.72
CA LEU A 9 -37.68 22.14 -9.13
C LEU A 9 -37.27 21.16 -8.02
N LEU A 10 -38.21 20.73 -7.18
CA LEU A 10 -37.94 19.73 -6.15
C LEU A 10 -37.61 18.36 -6.74
N VAL A 11 -38.29 17.95 -7.82
CA VAL A 11 -38.02 16.69 -8.52
C VAL A 11 -36.63 16.72 -9.15
N GLU A 12 -36.25 17.81 -9.82
CA GLU A 12 -34.93 17.98 -10.42
C GLU A 12 -33.81 17.97 -9.37
N ALA A 13 -34.00 18.69 -8.26
CA ALA A 13 -33.05 18.72 -7.15
C ALA A 13 -32.89 17.34 -6.48
N ASN A 14 -33.98 16.61 -6.28
CA ASN A 14 -33.93 15.25 -5.74
C ASN A 14 -33.25 14.28 -6.70
N ASN A 15 -33.48 14.40 -8.02
CA ASN A 15 -32.81 13.57 -9.01
C ASN A 15 -31.29 13.85 -9.02
N ALA A 16 -30.89 15.11 -8.97
CA ALA A 16 -29.47 15.49 -8.87
C ALA A 16 -28.81 14.89 -7.62
N LEU A 17 -29.47 14.95 -6.46
CA LEU A 17 -28.97 14.33 -5.22
C LEU A 17 -28.84 12.81 -5.34
N VAL A 18 -29.77 12.14 -6.01
CA VAL A 18 -29.69 10.68 -6.24
C VAL A 18 -28.52 10.33 -7.17
N GLN A 19 -28.29 11.09 -8.25
CA GLN A 19 -27.12 10.89 -9.12
C GLN A 19 -25.82 11.13 -8.36
N GLU A 20 -25.78 12.16 -7.53
CA GLU A 20 -24.62 12.47 -6.69
C GLU A 20 -24.34 11.36 -5.67
N LEU A 21 -25.38 10.80 -5.06
CA LEU A 21 -25.26 9.67 -4.14
C LEU A 21 -24.71 8.44 -4.87
N LYS A 22 -25.22 8.15 -6.06
CA LYS A 22 -24.76 7.04 -6.89
C LYS A 22 -23.27 7.18 -7.22
N ALA A 23 -22.85 8.34 -7.73
CA ALA A 23 -21.45 8.62 -8.03
C ALA A 23 -20.56 8.55 -6.78
N THR A 24 -21.06 9.01 -5.62
CA THR A 24 -20.34 8.94 -4.34
C THR A 24 -20.15 7.48 -3.91
N VAL A 25 -21.17 6.63 -4.04
CA VAL A 25 -21.08 5.21 -3.69
C VAL A 25 -20.18 4.45 -4.65
N GLU A 26 -20.26 4.72 -5.96
CA GLU A 26 -19.35 4.16 -6.97
C GLU A 26 -17.90 4.51 -6.63
N ARG A 27 -17.60 5.79 -6.37
CA ARG A 27 -16.24 6.19 -5.97
C ARG A 27 -15.79 5.58 -4.64
N MET A 28 -16.70 5.38 -3.68
CA MET A 28 -16.35 4.68 -2.43
C MET A 28 -15.91 3.24 -2.68
N GLN A 29 -16.57 2.53 -3.59
CA GLN A 29 -16.19 1.17 -3.97
C GLN A 29 -14.82 1.16 -4.65
N ASP A 30 -14.57 2.10 -5.56
CA ASP A 30 -13.26 2.23 -6.21
C ASP A 30 -12.15 2.49 -5.17
N VAL A 31 -12.38 3.42 -4.23
CA VAL A 31 -11.43 3.73 -3.15
C VAL A 31 -11.18 2.51 -2.26
N GLU A 32 -12.18 1.67 -2.00
CA GLU A 32 -12.01 0.44 -1.23
C GLU A 32 -11.10 -0.56 -1.94
N VAL A 33 -11.30 -0.77 -3.25
CA VAL A 33 -10.41 -1.62 -4.05
C VAL A 33 -8.99 -1.04 -4.07
N GLU A 34 -8.84 0.27 -4.31
CA GLU A 34 -7.53 0.91 -4.32
C GLU A 34 -6.82 0.83 -2.96
N LEU A 35 -7.56 0.89 -1.85
CA LEU A 35 -6.99 0.73 -0.50
C LEU A 35 -6.47 -0.69 -0.29
N ASP A 36 -7.23 -1.70 -0.70
CA ASP A 36 -6.83 -3.11 -0.59
C ASP A 36 -5.57 -3.39 -1.44
N ASP A 37 -5.53 -2.88 -2.67
CA ASP A 37 -4.37 -3.01 -3.56
C ASP A 37 -3.11 -2.36 -2.96
N VAL A 38 -3.24 -1.14 -2.44
CA VAL A 38 -2.11 -0.42 -1.82
C VAL A 38 -1.65 -1.11 -0.53
N GLN A 39 -2.56 -1.68 0.25
CA GLN A 39 -2.21 -2.43 1.46
C GLN A 39 -1.47 -3.74 1.14
N LEU A 40 -1.89 -4.43 0.07
CA LEU A 40 -1.20 -5.63 -0.40
C LEU A 40 0.22 -5.29 -0.86
N ALA A 41 0.38 -4.29 -1.73
CA ALA A 41 1.69 -3.87 -2.22
C ALA A 41 2.61 -3.36 -1.09
N LEU A 42 2.06 -2.64 -0.11
CA LEU A 42 2.82 -2.22 1.09
C LEU A 42 3.32 -3.40 1.92
N LYS A 43 2.55 -4.49 1.97
CA LYS A 43 2.96 -5.69 2.69
C LYS A 43 4.11 -6.36 1.95
N GLU A 44 3.98 -6.53 0.63
CA GLU A 44 5.01 -7.13 -0.22
C GLU A 44 6.33 -6.36 -0.11
N ASP A 45 6.34 -5.02 -0.26
CA ASP A 45 7.56 -4.24 -0.14
C ASP A 45 8.20 -4.29 1.25
N ARG A 46 7.40 -4.43 2.31
CA ARG A 46 7.94 -4.59 3.67
C ARG A 46 8.63 -5.93 3.86
N GLU A 47 8.06 -7.00 3.30
CA GLU A 47 8.68 -8.33 3.30
C GLU A 47 9.97 -8.35 2.48
N GLU A 48 10.01 -7.63 1.34
CA GLU A 48 11.23 -7.44 0.55
C GLU A 48 12.29 -6.67 1.34
N VAL A 49 11.94 -5.56 2.01
CA VAL A 49 12.89 -4.80 2.85
C VAL A 49 13.45 -5.66 3.98
N GLU A 50 12.63 -6.49 4.62
CA GLU A 50 13.07 -7.43 5.66
C GLU A 50 14.07 -8.44 5.07
N THR A 51 13.73 -9.05 3.93
CA THR A 51 14.60 -10.00 3.22
C THR A 51 15.95 -9.39 2.87
N TYR A 52 15.96 -8.20 2.24
CA TYR A 52 17.22 -7.51 1.92
C TYR A 52 17.99 -7.06 3.16
N THR A 53 17.32 -6.80 4.28
CA THR A 53 17.99 -6.47 5.54
C THR A 53 18.74 -7.68 6.10
N ASP A 54 18.13 -8.86 6.04
CA ASP A 54 18.75 -10.12 6.43
C ASP A 54 19.92 -10.47 5.49
N ASP A 55 19.73 -10.37 4.17
CA ASP A 55 20.79 -10.63 3.19
C ASP A 55 22.00 -9.68 3.37
N ILE A 56 21.75 -8.41 3.73
CA ILE A 56 22.81 -7.44 4.05
C ILE A 56 23.57 -7.86 5.31
N ALA A 57 22.87 -8.34 6.35
CA ALA A 57 23.50 -8.82 7.57
C ALA A 57 24.39 -10.05 7.28
N ASP A 58 23.90 -11.00 6.48
CA ASP A 58 24.66 -12.17 6.05
C ASP A 58 25.91 -11.79 5.24
N CYS A 59 25.85 -10.74 4.41
CA CYS A 59 27.04 -10.22 3.72
C CYS A 59 28.07 -9.64 4.72
N TRP A 60 27.61 -8.88 5.71
CA TRP A 60 28.50 -8.34 6.75
C TRP A 60 29.17 -9.45 7.57
N ASP A 61 28.43 -10.48 7.93
CA ASP A 61 28.97 -11.63 8.67
C ASP A 61 30.03 -12.37 7.85
N ARG A 62 29.80 -12.55 6.54
CA ARG A 62 30.79 -13.15 5.62
C ARG A 62 32.05 -12.28 5.49
N ILE A 63 31.91 -10.98 5.32
CA ILE A 63 33.07 -10.05 5.30
C ILE A 63 33.86 -10.12 6.60
N ASN A 64 33.18 -10.12 7.75
CA ASN A 64 33.83 -10.22 9.05
C ASN A 64 34.58 -11.55 9.21
N ALA A 65 33.99 -12.67 8.76
CA ALA A 65 34.62 -13.97 8.79
C ALA A 65 35.86 -14.04 7.89
N ILE A 66 35.80 -13.44 6.69
CA ILE A 66 36.95 -13.31 5.79
C ILE A 66 38.05 -12.48 6.45
N ASP A 67 37.71 -11.30 7.00
CA ASP A 67 38.67 -10.42 7.66
C ASP A 67 39.31 -11.09 8.88
N GLU A 68 38.55 -11.87 9.66
CA GLU A 68 39.07 -12.67 10.78
C GLU A 68 40.02 -13.76 10.29
N PHE A 69 39.61 -14.53 9.28
CA PHE A 69 40.42 -15.61 8.72
C PHE A 69 41.75 -15.10 8.16
N VAL A 70 41.74 -14.02 7.39
CA VAL A 70 42.96 -13.41 6.83
C VAL A 70 43.88 -12.93 7.95
N ARG A 71 43.35 -12.25 8.98
CA ARG A 71 44.15 -11.81 10.13
C ARG A 71 44.80 -12.99 10.88
N ASP A 72 44.07 -14.07 11.10
CA ASP A 72 44.59 -15.25 11.77
C ASP A 72 45.65 -15.97 10.94
N LEU A 73 45.47 -16.02 9.62
CA LEU A 73 46.43 -16.57 8.68
C LEU A 73 47.74 -15.77 8.71
N GLU A 74 47.66 -14.44 8.66
CA GLU A 74 48.82 -13.53 8.72
C GLU A 74 49.54 -13.57 10.08
N ALA A 75 48.81 -13.77 11.17
CA ALA A 75 49.37 -13.93 12.51
C ALA A 75 50.04 -15.30 12.74
N GLY A 76 49.88 -16.25 11.81
CA GLY A 76 50.36 -17.62 11.95
C GLY A 76 49.56 -18.43 12.99
N ASN A 77 48.32 -18.02 13.27
CA ASN A 77 47.41 -18.72 14.18
C ASN A 77 46.76 -19.94 13.52
N VAL A 78 46.82 -20.02 12.18
CA VAL A 78 46.28 -21.12 11.38
C VAL A 78 47.39 -22.15 11.09
N PRO A 79 47.10 -23.47 11.04
CA PRO A 79 48.09 -24.47 10.68
C PRO A 79 48.81 -24.15 9.36
N ALA A 80 50.09 -24.55 9.26
CA ALA A 80 50.89 -24.31 8.06
C ALA A 80 50.18 -24.82 6.80
N MET A 81 49.92 -23.90 5.87
CA MET A 81 49.34 -24.19 4.56
C MET A 81 50.39 -24.00 3.47
N ASP A 82 50.35 -24.84 2.44
CA ASP A 82 51.37 -24.86 1.39
C ASP A 82 51.35 -23.61 0.49
N ASP A 83 50.22 -22.89 0.42
CA ASP A 83 50.06 -21.71 -0.44
C ASP A 83 49.20 -20.61 0.20
N VAL A 84 49.75 -20.01 1.27
CA VAL A 84 49.14 -18.88 1.99
C VAL A 84 48.82 -17.70 1.07
N THR A 85 49.69 -17.40 0.09
CA THR A 85 49.54 -16.24 -0.79
C THR A 85 48.31 -16.38 -1.68
N THR A 86 48.10 -17.55 -2.30
CA THR A 86 46.91 -17.79 -3.13
C THR A 86 45.65 -17.74 -2.29
N ILE A 87 45.67 -18.29 -1.06
CA ILE A 87 44.51 -18.23 -0.15
C ILE A 87 44.15 -16.78 0.18
N VAL A 88 45.11 -15.94 0.56
CA VAL A 88 44.86 -14.51 0.84
C VAL A 88 44.30 -13.79 -0.39
N SER A 89 44.84 -14.09 -1.58
CA SER A 89 44.34 -13.51 -2.83
C SER A 89 42.88 -13.89 -3.10
N ASN A 90 42.50 -15.16 -2.89
CA ASN A 90 41.12 -15.62 -3.08
C ASN A 90 40.18 -14.97 -2.05
N MET A 91 40.61 -14.86 -0.80
CA MET A 91 39.84 -14.19 0.24
C MET A 91 39.63 -12.70 -0.05
N ALA A 92 40.63 -12.03 -0.64
CA ALA A 92 40.48 -10.64 -1.08
C ALA A 92 39.44 -10.50 -2.22
N GLU A 93 39.42 -11.45 -3.17
CA GLU A 93 38.40 -11.50 -4.23
C GLU A 93 37.00 -11.75 -3.65
N GLU A 94 36.83 -12.75 -2.79
CA GLU A 94 35.54 -13.03 -2.12
C GLU A 94 35.05 -11.82 -1.32
N ARG A 95 35.96 -11.12 -0.62
CA ARG A 95 35.61 -9.90 0.13
C ARG A 95 35.13 -8.79 -0.80
N GLU A 96 35.78 -8.59 -1.94
CA GLU A 96 35.36 -7.60 -2.95
C GLU A 96 33.97 -7.95 -3.53
N GLU A 97 33.70 -9.23 -3.78
CA GLU A 97 32.40 -9.70 -4.23
C GLU A 97 31.29 -9.41 -3.20
N GLU A 98 31.55 -9.64 -1.91
CA GLU A 98 30.59 -9.31 -0.84
C GLU A 98 30.35 -7.80 -0.70
N GLU A 99 31.38 -6.97 -0.85
CA GLU A 99 31.23 -5.50 -0.84
C GLU A 99 30.42 -4.99 -2.05
N ALA A 100 30.62 -5.59 -3.21
CA ALA A 100 29.81 -5.31 -4.40
C ALA A 100 28.35 -5.73 -4.17
N MET A 101 28.12 -6.88 -3.54
CA MET A 101 26.79 -7.37 -3.19
C MET A 101 26.10 -6.42 -2.19
N LEU A 102 26.79 -5.99 -1.13
CA LEU A 102 26.27 -5.03 -0.15
C LEU A 102 25.79 -3.74 -0.81
N THR A 103 26.56 -3.22 -1.76
CA THR A 103 26.19 -2.00 -2.49
C THR A 103 24.88 -2.22 -3.25
N ARG A 104 24.78 -3.32 -3.99
CA ARG A 104 23.58 -3.65 -4.78
C ARG A 104 22.35 -3.89 -3.90
N LEU A 105 22.48 -4.68 -2.84
CA LEU A 105 21.38 -4.94 -1.90
C LEU A 105 20.91 -3.64 -1.23
N GLY A 106 21.85 -2.77 -0.84
CA GLY A 106 21.55 -1.47 -0.28
C GLY A 106 20.75 -0.57 -1.22
N GLU A 107 21.11 -0.53 -2.51
CA GLU A 107 20.37 0.23 -3.54
C GLU A 107 18.95 -0.31 -3.74
N VAL A 108 18.79 -1.62 -3.87
CA VAL A 108 17.47 -2.25 -4.06
C VAL A 108 16.59 -2.04 -2.82
N ARG A 109 17.13 -2.26 -1.62
CA ARG A 109 16.44 -2.00 -0.36
C ARG A 109 15.97 -0.55 -0.25
N ALA A 110 16.82 0.41 -0.60
CA ALA A 110 16.46 1.83 -0.59
C ALA A 110 15.32 2.16 -1.58
N CYS A 111 15.27 1.48 -2.72
CA CYS A 111 14.17 1.61 -3.68
C CYS A 111 12.83 1.16 -3.07
N HIS A 112 12.79 -0.02 -2.43
CA HIS A 112 11.59 -0.48 -1.75
C HIS A 112 11.18 0.42 -0.58
N GLU A 113 12.14 0.93 0.21
CA GLU A 113 11.85 1.91 1.27
C GLU A 113 11.19 3.19 0.71
N GLN A 114 11.65 3.66 -0.45
CA GLN A 114 11.05 4.80 -1.14
C GLN A 114 9.62 4.49 -1.62
N GLN A 115 9.39 3.29 -2.17
CA GLN A 115 8.07 2.84 -2.59
C GLN A 115 7.09 2.74 -1.41
N ILE A 116 7.55 2.20 -0.28
CA ILE A 116 6.77 2.17 0.98
C ILE A 116 6.36 3.58 1.41
N GLN A 117 7.28 4.55 1.36
CA GLN A 117 6.96 5.94 1.71
C GLN A 117 5.88 6.53 0.79
N GLN A 118 6.00 6.32 -0.52
CA GLN A 118 5.02 6.79 -1.51
C GLN A 118 3.65 6.13 -1.30
N MET A 119 3.63 4.82 -1.03
CA MET A 119 2.39 4.09 -0.79
C MET A 119 1.72 4.46 0.52
N ASN A 120 2.47 4.72 1.60
CA ASN A 120 1.91 5.25 2.85
C ASN A 120 1.25 6.63 2.63
N ALA A 121 1.85 7.50 1.81
CA ALA A 121 1.25 8.78 1.45
C ALA A 121 -0.04 8.59 0.62
N LYS A 122 -0.04 7.65 -0.33
CA LYS A 122 -1.24 7.29 -1.10
C LYS A 122 -2.34 6.73 -0.20
N LEU A 123 -2.00 5.83 0.72
CA LEU A 123 -2.93 5.23 1.68
C LEU A 123 -3.59 6.30 2.56
N THR A 124 -2.82 7.28 3.04
CA THR A 124 -3.34 8.42 3.80
C THR A 124 -4.35 9.22 2.97
N THR A 125 -3.98 9.56 1.72
CA THR A 125 -4.86 10.28 0.80
C THR A 125 -6.18 9.54 0.55
N LEU A 126 -6.11 8.22 0.30
CA LEU A 126 -7.30 7.40 0.06
C LEU A 126 -8.19 7.27 1.31
N GLN A 127 -7.59 7.20 2.51
CA GLN A 127 -8.35 7.20 3.76
C GLN A 127 -9.08 8.51 4.00
N GLU A 128 -8.43 9.65 3.71
CA GLU A 128 -9.06 10.97 3.78
C GLU A 128 -10.21 11.10 2.75
N GLU A 129 -9.99 10.63 1.52
CA GLU A 129 -11.02 10.60 0.49
C GLU A 129 -12.22 9.75 0.93
N LYS A 130 -11.98 8.54 1.44
CA LYS A 130 -13.03 7.65 1.96
C LYS A 130 -13.88 8.35 3.02
N LEU A 131 -13.25 9.04 3.98
CA LEU A 131 -13.96 9.78 5.02
C LEU A 131 -14.81 10.91 4.44
N MET A 132 -14.28 11.64 3.46
CA MET A 132 -15.00 12.72 2.78
C MET A 132 -16.21 12.20 2.00
N LEU A 133 -16.08 11.07 1.30
CA LEU A 133 -17.18 10.43 0.59
C LEU A 133 -18.25 9.90 1.55
N GLN A 134 -17.86 9.31 2.68
CA GLN A 134 -18.80 8.88 3.73
C GLN A 134 -19.59 10.08 4.29
N LYS A 135 -18.91 11.19 4.57
CA LYS A 135 -19.56 12.43 5.04
C LYS A 135 -20.54 12.98 4.00
N LYS A 136 -20.15 13.00 2.73
CA LYS A 136 -20.99 13.44 1.61
C LYS A 136 -22.22 12.55 1.45
N SER A 137 -22.04 11.23 1.47
CA SER A 137 -23.13 10.25 1.43
C SER A 137 -24.12 10.47 2.57
N ALA A 138 -23.64 10.62 3.80
CA ALA A 138 -24.49 10.91 4.97
C ALA A 138 -25.27 12.23 4.83
N GLN A 139 -24.64 13.28 4.31
CA GLN A 139 -25.31 14.57 4.05
C GLN A 139 -26.42 14.43 3.01
N ILE A 140 -26.16 13.74 1.89
CA ILE A 140 -27.16 13.50 0.84
C ILE A 140 -28.33 12.69 1.41
N TRP A 141 -28.05 11.63 2.17
CA TRP A 141 -29.07 10.84 2.87
C TRP A 141 -29.93 11.69 3.80
N CYS A 142 -29.32 12.58 4.60
CA CYS A 142 -30.05 13.50 5.47
C CYS A 142 -30.96 14.48 4.70
N VAL A 143 -30.59 14.88 3.49
CA VAL A 143 -31.45 15.76 2.65
C VAL A 143 -32.60 14.95 2.03
N LEU A 144 -32.30 13.79 1.42
CA LEU A 144 -33.30 12.92 0.81
C LEU A 144 -34.34 12.39 1.83
N GLY A 145 -33.92 12.18 3.08
CA GLY A 145 -34.83 11.83 4.18
C GLY A 145 -35.79 12.98 4.50
N ARG A 146 -35.30 14.22 4.56
CA ARG A 146 -36.12 15.41 4.84
C ARG A 146 -37.11 15.74 3.72
N THR A 147 -36.84 15.32 2.48
CA THR A 147 -37.75 15.54 1.34
C THR A 147 -38.77 14.41 1.14
N GLY A 148 -38.80 13.40 2.02
CA GLY A 148 -39.72 12.26 1.92
C GLY A 148 -39.43 11.29 0.76
N VAL A 149 -38.38 11.55 -0.02
CA VAL A 149 -37.95 10.69 -1.14
C VAL A 149 -37.52 9.33 -0.64
N PHE A 150 -36.86 9.27 0.53
CA PHE A 150 -36.46 8.01 1.14
C PHE A 150 -37.65 7.11 1.50
N GLU A 151 -38.66 7.67 2.17
CA GLU A 151 -39.88 6.95 2.53
C GLU A 151 -40.63 6.44 1.29
N LEU A 152 -40.69 7.27 0.24
CA LEU A 152 -41.28 6.88 -1.04
C LEU A 152 -40.50 5.74 -1.72
N ALA A 153 -39.17 5.79 -1.71
CA ALA A 153 -38.31 4.75 -2.28
C ALA A 153 -38.43 3.43 -1.51
N MET A 154 -38.38 3.47 -0.18
CA MET A 154 -38.53 2.29 0.68
C MET A 154 -39.91 1.66 0.55
N ARG A 155 -40.97 2.48 0.49
CA ARG A 155 -42.34 2.00 0.22
C ARG A 155 -42.42 1.28 -1.13
N ARG A 156 -41.90 1.89 -2.20
CA ARG A 156 -41.89 1.25 -3.54
C ARG A 156 -41.07 -0.03 -3.59
N LEU A 157 -39.95 -0.10 -2.86
CA LEU A 157 -39.16 -1.32 -2.73
C LEU A 157 -39.97 -2.41 -2.03
N SER A 158 -40.61 -2.10 -0.89
CA SER A 158 -41.45 -3.06 -0.18
C SER A 158 -42.63 -3.57 -1.03
N GLU A 159 -43.29 -2.68 -1.77
CA GLU A 159 -44.38 -3.02 -2.69
C GLU A 159 -43.91 -3.87 -3.88
N ARG A 160 -42.65 -3.72 -4.32
CA ARG A 160 -42.04 -4.59 -5.35
C ARG A 160 -41.70 -5.96 -4.78
N THR A 161 -41.07 -6.02 -3.62
CA THR A 161 -40.71 -7.29 -2.96
C THR A 161 -41.94 -8.13 -2.65
N ILE A 162 -43.07 -7.52 -2.29
CA ILE A 162 -44.36 -8.21 -2.08
C ILE A 162 -44.96 -8.75 -3.39
N LYS A 163 -44.66 -8.14 -4.55
CA LYS A 163 -45.18 -8.60 -5.85
C LYS A 163 -44.35 -9.71 -6.50
N THR A 164 -43.13 -9.95 -6.02
CA THR A 164 -42.23 -11.01 -6.51
C THR A 164 -42.27 -12.29 -5.67
N VAL A 165 -43.02 -12.31 -4.56
CA VAL A 165 -43.33 -13.51 -3.73
C VAL A 165 -44.73 -13.99 -4.07
#